data_AF-A0A285GTH2-F1
#
_entry.id   AF-A0A285GTH2-F1
#
_cell.length_a   1.000
_cell.length_b   1.000
_cell.length_c   1.000
_cell.angle_alpha   90.00
_cell.angle_beta   90.00
_cell.angle_gamma   90.00
#
_symmetry.space_group_name_H-M   'P 1'
#
loop_
_entity.id
_entity.type
_entity.pdbx_description
1 polymer ?
#
loop_
_entity_poly.entity_id
_entity_poly.type
_entity_poly.pdbx_seq_one_letter_code
_entity_poly.pdbx_strand_id
1 'polypeptide(L)'
;MAKNVTVDFRLQEGEELIKKGKANYASNLINKQGGELYLTNQRLIFKAHGINVGDKMTIINIDDIMAFEKATNMIVIPNGLRVITQDGQKYKFVVYGRKKWVNELSKLING
;
A
#
# COMPACT_ATOMS: atom_id res chain seq x y z
N MET A 1 2.74 -1.97 26.40
CA MET A 1 1.39 -1.51 25.99
C MET A 1 1.33 -1.56 24.47
N ALA A 2 0.61 -2.52 23.89
CA ALA A 2 0.41 -2.56 22.44
C ALA A 2 -0.42 -1.33 22.05
N LYS A 3 0.09 -0.51 21.12
CA LYS A 3 -0.72 0.57 20.54
C LYS A 3 -1.81 -0.11 19.75
N ASN A 4 -3.05 -0.07 20.25
CA ASN A 4 -4.22 -0.48 19.48
C ASN A 4 -4.34 0.47 18.28
N VAL A 5 -3.71 0.12 17.17
CA VAL A 5 -3.90 0.86 15.93
C VAL A 5 -5.25 0.43 15.39
N THR A 6 -6.23 1.34 15.49
CA THR A 6 -7.54 1.13 14.88
C THR A 6 -7.36 1.02 13.37
N VAL A 7 -7.55 -0.19 12.86
CA VAL A 7 -7.66 -0.50 11.44
C VAL A 7 -9.12 -0.89 11.19
N ASP A 8 -9.70 -0.39 10.10
CA ASP A 8 -11.12 -0.66 9.77
C ASP A 8 -11.30 -2.00 9.02
N PHE A 9 -10.36 -2.92 9.18
CA PHE A 9 -10.39 -4.27 8.65
C PHE A 9 -9.81 -5.21 9.70
N ARG A 10 -10.22 -6.48 9.66
CA ARG A 10 -9.69 -7.48 10.58
C ARG A 10 -8.29 -7.93 10.14
N LEU A 11 -7.37 -7.96 11.09
CA LEU A 11 -6.07 -8.62 10.93
C LEU A 11 -6.28 -10.14 10.98
N GLN A 12 -5.58 -10.87 10.12
CA GLN A 12 -5.54 -12.33 10.12
C GLN A 12 -4.75 -12.84 11.34
N GLU A 13 -4.81 -14.16 11.58
CA GLU A 13 -4.01 -14.77 12.64
C GLU A 13 -2.52 -14.56 12.38
N GLY A 14 -1.79 -14.11 13.41
CA GLY A 14 -0.37 -13.74 13.29
C GLY A 14 -0.09 -12.51 12.42
N GLU A 15 -1.12 -11.77 11.98
CA GLU A 15 -0.93 -10.56 11.18
C GLU A 15 -0.73 -9.33 12.06
N GLU A 16 0.36 -8.62 11.83
CA GLU A 16 0.76 -7.43 12.58
C GLU A 16 0.91 -6.22 11.67
N LEU A 17 0.40 -5.07 12.11
CA LEU A 17 0.56 -3.82 11.38
C LEU A 17 1.99 -3.28 11.55
N ILE A 18 2.69 -3.13 10.43
CA ILE A 18 4.05 -2.57 10.38
C ILE A 18 4.01 -1.08 10.11
N LYS A 19 3.16 -0.64 9.18
CA LYS A 19 3.10 0.75 8.75
C LYS A 19 1.73 1.17 8.24
N LYS A 20 1.32 2.40 8.56
CA LYS A 20 0.13 3.07 8.03
C LYS A 20 0.48 4.46 7.50
N GLY A 21 -0.23 4.94 6.49
CA GLY A 21 -0.19 6.35 6.09
C GLY A 21 -1.16 6.71 4.97
N LYS A 22 -1.41 8.02 4.80
CA LYS A 22 -2.22 8.55 3.69
C LYS A 22 -1.59 8.16 2.35
N ALA A 23 -2.45 7.76 1.41
CA ALA A 23 -2.04 7.38 0.07
C ALA A 23 -3.12 7.75 -0.95
N ASN A 24 -2.72 7.88 -2.22
CA ASN A 24 -3.66 7.85 -3.34
C ASN A 24 -3.38 6.61 -4.19
N TYR A 25 -4.40 5.85 -4.55
CA TYR A 25 -4.29 4.82 -5.58
C TYR A 25 -4.51 5.46 -6.95
N ALA A 26 -3.51 5.35 -7.82
CA ALA A 26 -3.52 5.92 -9.16
C ALA A 26 -3.54 4.79 -10.19
N SER A 27 -4.74 4.34 -10.59
CA SER A 27 -4.88 3.30 -11.61
C SER A 27 -4.49 3.82 -13.01
N ASN A 28 -4.62 5.14 -13.25
CA ASN A 28 -4.13 5.82 -14.45
C ASN A 28 -3.89 7.33 -14.16
N LEU A 29 -3.65 8.13 -15.22
CA LEU A 29 -3.29 9.56 -15.10
C LEU A 29 -4.40 10.43 -14.50
N ILE A 30 -5.66 10.06 -14.73
CA ILE A 30 -6.85 10.88 -14.43
C ILE A 30 -7.65 10.34 -13.22
N ASN A 31 -7.56 9.04 -12.93
CA ASN A 31 -8.28 8.39 -11.86
C ASN A 31 -7.37 8.20 -10.64
N LYS A 32 -7.51 9.09 -9.66
CA LYS A 32 -6.84 9.02 -8.36
C LYS A 32 -7.89 8.88 -7.27
N GLN A 33 -7.81 7.79 -6.51
CA GLN A 33 -8.65 7.57 -5.34
C GLN A 33 -7.83 7.90 -4.10
N GLY A 34 -8.28 8.86 -3.30
CA GLY A 34 -7.66 9.18 -2.01
C GLY A 34 -8.00 8.14 -0.95
N GLY A 35 -7.07 7.85 -0.05
CA GLY A 35 -7.22 6.77 0.90
C GLY A 35 -6.07 6.66 1.90
N GLU A 36 -5.96 5.47 2.49
CA GLU A 36 -4.86 5.06 3.35
C GLU A 36 -4.25 3.76 2.83
N LEU A 37 -2.93 3.68 2.94
CA LEU A 37 -2.16 2.47 2.69
C LEU A 37 -1.72 1.89 4.03
N TYR A 38 -1.81 0.58 4.15
CA TYR A 38 -1.44 -0.21 5.30
C TYR A 38 -0.49 -1.31 4.83
N LEU A 39 0.64 -1.46 5.51
CA LEU A 39 1.56 -2.58 5.35
C LEU A 39 1.51 -3.38 6.65
N THR A 40 1.15 -4.65 6.53
CA THR A 40 1.29 -5.65 7.58
C THR A 40 2.44 -6.59 7.22
N ASN A 41 2.77 -7.52 8.12
CA ASN A 41 3.70 -8.61 7.81
C ASN A 41 3.17 -9.60 6.76
N GLN A 42 1.87 -9.54 6.40
CA GLN A 42 1.25 -10.48 5.45
C GLN A 42 0.67 -9.81 4.20
N ARG A 43 0.30 -8.52 4.27
CA ARG A 43 -0.45 -7.82 3.20
C ARG A 43 -0.06 -6.36 3.05
N LEU A 44 -0.16 -5.87 1.82
CA LEU A 44 -0.24 -4.45 1.49
C LEU A 44 -1.69 -4.11 1.12
N ILE A 45 -2.32 -3.24 1.89
CA ILE A 45 -3.76 -2.97 1.81
C ILE A 45 -3.98 -1.48 1.57
N PHE A 46 -4.64 -1.13 0.47
CA PHE A 46 -5.12 0.22 0.22
C PHE A 46 -6.62 0.30 0.48
N LYS A 47 -7.05 1.28 1.28
CA LYS A 47 -8.46 1.58 1.55
C LYS A 47 -8.80 2.98 1.04
N ALA A 48 -9.72 3.10 0.10
CA ALA A 48 -10.20 4.39 -0.40
C ALA A 48 -11.08 5.12 0.64
N HIS A 49 -11.06 6.46 0.64
CA HIS A 49 -12.00 7.30 1.37
C HIS A 49 -13.28 7.50 0.53
N GLY A 50 -14.45 7.13 1.05
CA GLY A 50 -15.74 7.39 0.39
C GLY A 50 -16.96 6.93 1.19
N ILE A 51 -18.06 7.69 1.13
CA ILE A 51 -19.28 7.52 1.94
C ILE A 51 -20.23 6.43 1.37
N ASN A 52 -20.13 6.07 0.08
CA ASN A 52 -21.01 5.10 -0.59
C ASN A 52 -20.27 4.01 -1.38
N VAL A 53 -19.02 3.73 -1.01
CA VAL A 53 -18.19 2.75 -1.73
C VAL A 53 -17.91 1.61 -0.76
N GLY A 54 -18.83 0.63 -0.71
CA GLY A 54 -18.66 -0.58 0.10
C GLY A 54 -17.28 -1.19 -0.14
N ASP A 55 -16.59 -1.55 0.96
CA ASP A 55 -15.41 -2.42 1.07
C ASP A 55 -14.39 -2.45 -0.09
N LYS A 56 -14.18 -1.35 -0.84
CA LYS A 56 -13.16 -1.31 -1.90
C LYS A 56 -11.79 -1.15 -1.28
N MET A 57 -11.32 -2.23 -0.68
CA MET A 57 -9.93 -2.46 -0.36
C MET A 57 -9.24 -3.08 -1.56
N THR A 58 -8.05 -2.60 -1.88
CA THR A 58 -7.11 -3.33 -2.73
C THR A 58 -6.16 -4.04 -1.81
N ILE A 59 -6.18 -5.37 -1.83
CA ILE A 59 -5.33 -6.23 -1.00
C ILE A 59 -4.32 -6.92 -1.92
N ILE A 60 -3.05 -6.84 -1.55
CA ILE A 60 -1.95 -7.52 -2.22
C ILE A 60 -1.22 -8.31 -1.13
N ASN A 61 -1.17 -9.64 -1.23
CA ASN A 61 -0.39 -10.43 -0.27
C ASN A 61 1.10 -10.15 -0.49
N ILE A 62 1.89 -10.17 0.58
CA ILE A 62 3.34 -9.92 0.48
C ILE A 62 4.01 -10.97 -0.41
N ASP A 63 3.58 -12.23 -0.30
CA ASP A 63 4.11 -13.35 -1.09
C ASP A 63 3.80 -13.21 -2.59
N ASP A 64 2.73 -12.49 -2.94
CA ASP A 64 2.35 -12.23 -4.34
C ASP A 64 3.15 -11.08 -4.97
N ILE A 65 3.97 -10.35 -4.20
CA ILE A 65 4.76 -9.23 -4.71
C ILE A 65 6.03 -9.76 -5.40
N MET A 66 6.07 -9.61 -6.72
CA MET A 66 7.26 -9.93 -7.52
C MET A 66 8.30 -8.81 -7.46
N ALA A 67 7.87 -7.55 -7.52
CA ALA A 67 8.77 -6.40 -7.51
C ALA A 67 8.10 -5.13 -6.96
N PHE A 68 8.89 -4.24 -6.39
CA PHE A 68 8.44 -2.93 -5.95
C PHE A 68 9.53 -1.87 -6.16
N GLU A 69 9.13 -0.66 -6.54
CA GLU A 69 10.08 0.40 -6.86
C GLU A 69 9.55 1.80 -6.58
N LYS A 70 10.49 2.75 -6.47
CA LYS A 70 10.17 4.18 -6.42
C LYS A 70 9.72 4.60 -7.82
N ALA A 71 8.49 5.07 -7.96
CA ALA A 71 7.96 5.60 -9.21
C ALA A 71 7.89 7.13 -9.19
N THR A 72 8.17 7.77 -10.32
CA THR A 72 7.88 9.19 -10.52
C THR A 72 6.41 9.38 -10.88
N ASN A 73 5.80 10.45 -10.37
CA ASN A 73 4.62 11.02 -10.99
C ASN A 73 5.13 12.07 -11.97
N MET A 74 4.64 12.09 -13.22
CA MET A 74 5.19 12.89 -14.32
C MET A 74 5.13 14.42 -14.11
N ILE A 75 4.66 14.91 -12.95
CA ILE A 75 4.54 16.33 -12.61
C ILE A 75 5.23 16.60 -11.25
N VAL A 76 6.55 16.46 -11.19
CA VAL A 76 7.43 17.13 -10.19
C VAL A 76 7.58 16.49 -8.79
N ILE A 77 6.61 15.79 -8.19
CA ILE A 77 6.82 15.20 -6.85
C ILE A 77 7.08 13.68 -6.90
N PRO A 78 8.29 13.20 -6.53
CA PRO A 78 8.63 11.79 -6.58
C PRO A 78 8.03 11.06 -5.38
N ASN A 79 6.72 10.82 -5.35
CA ASN A 79 6.04 10.16 -4.22
C ASN A 79 5.39 8.83 -4.63
N GLY A 80 5.73 8.31 -5.81
CA GLY A 80 5.19 7.04 -6.28
C GLY A 80 5.88 5.83 -5.63
N LEU A 81 5.06 4.86 -5.26
CA LEU A 81 5.41 3.48 -4.98
C LEU A 81 4.70 2.62 -6.03
N ARG A 82 5.45 1.89 -6.84
CA ARG A 82 4.90 0.90 -7.76
C ARG A 82 5.11 -0.49 -7.16
N VAL A 83 4.09 -1.32 -7.23
CA VAL A 83 4.11 -2.73 -6.83
C VAL A 83 3.67 -3.56 -8.03
N ILE A 84 4.43 -4.60 -8.33
CA ILE A 84 4.18 -5.54 -9.42
C ILE A 84 4.02 -6.91 -8.79
N THR A 85 2.92 -7.57 -9.09
CA THR A 85 2.59 -8.89 -8.57
C THR A 85 3.07 -9.99 -9.52
N GLN A 86 3.14 -11.23 -9.03
CA GLN A 86 3.63 -12.39 -9.80
C GLN A 86 2.81 -12.64 -11.08
N ASP A 87 1.51 -12.34 -11.06
CA ASP A 87 0.63 -12.43 -12.24
C ASP A 87 0.75 -11.24 -13.21
N GLY A 88 1.65 -10.30 -12.92
CA GLY A 88 1.95 -9.13 -13.75
C GLY A 88 1.07 -7.91 -13.47
N GLN A 89 0.12 -7.94 -12.52
CA GLN A 89 -0.66 -6.75 -12.19
C GLN A 89 0.22 -5.65 -11.57
N LYS A 90 -0.03 -4.41 -12.00
CA LYS A 90 0.75 -3.22 -11.60
C LYS A 90 -0.12 -2.26 -10.80
N TYR A 91 0.31 -1.99 -9.57
CA TYR A 91 -0.33 -1.06 -8.66
C TYR A 91 0.57 0.15 -8.46
N LYS A 92 -0.01 1.35 -8.51
CA LYS A 92 0.72 2.59 -8.24
C LYS A 92 0.04 3.36 -7.11
N PHE A 93 0.79 3.60 -6.06
CA PHE A 93 0.38 4.41 -4.92
C PHE A 93 1.19 5.69 -4.86
N VAL A 94 0.55 6.80 -4.51
CA VAL A 94 1.22 8.06 -4.16
C VAL A 94 1.22 8.16 -2.65
N VAL A 95 2.39 8.12 -2.03
CA VAL A 95 2.55 8.02 -0.56
C VAL A 95 3.47 9.11 -0.01
N TYR A 96 3.27 9.50 1.24
CA TYR A 96 4.26 10.29 1.96
C TYR A 96 5.42 9.41 2.44
N GLY A 97 6.66 9.90 2.30
CA GLY A 97 7.85 9.21 2.77
C GLY A 97 8.15 7.89 2.05
N ARG A 98 8.05 7.85 0.70
CA ARG A 98 8.23 6.63 -0.12
C ARG A 98 9.44 5.76 0.23
N LYS A 99 10.56 6.39 0.64
CA LYS A 99 11.78 5.66 1.05
C LYS A 99 11.49 4.72 2.23
N LYS A 100 10.70 5.16 3.21
CA LYS A 100 10.34 4.33 4.37
C LYS A 100 9.47 3.14 3.95
N TRP A 101 8.53 3.34 3.02
CA TRP A 101 7.71 2.24 2.49
C TRP A 101 8.54 1.19 1.76
N VAL A 102 9.43 1.62 0.87
CA VAL A 102 10.35 0.71 0.15
C VAL A 102 11.26 -0.04 1.12
N ASN A 103 11.76 0.63 2.16
CA ASN A 103 12.62 -0.01 3.16
C ASN A 103 11.87 -1.10 3.94
N GLU A 104 10.64 -0.85 4.42
CA GLU A 104 9.88 -1.88 5.14
C GLU A 104 9.50 -3.05 4.23
N LEU A 105 9.09 -2.79 2.97
CA LEU A 105 8.84 -3.85 1.99
C LEU A 105 10.10 -4.69 1.73
N SER A 106 11.26 -4.06 1.61
CA SER A 106 12.52 -4.77 1.42
C SER A 106 12.92 -5.63 2.61
N LYS A 107 12.62 -5.20 3.84
CA LYS A 107 12.89 -6.03 5.02
C LYS A 107 11.97 -7.24 5.09
N LEU A 108 10.74 -7.12 4.61
CA LEU A 108 9.78 -8.23 4.61
C LEU A 108 10.05 -9.25 3.51
N ILE A 109 10.41 -8.78 2.31
CA ILE A 109 10.53 -9.64 1.12
C ILE A 109 11.94 -10.22 0.98
N ASN A 110 12.97 -9.48 1.41
CA ASN A 110 14.38 -9.89 1.24
C ASN A 110 15.11 -10.16 2.57
N GLY A 111 14.42 -10.01 3.71
CA GLY A 111 14.99 -10.18 5.04
C GLY A 111 14.79 -11.56 5.63
#